data_AF-A0A0E4CSI8-F1
#
_entry.id   AF-A0A0E4CSI8-F1
#
_cell.length_a   1.000
_cell.length_b   1.000
_cell.length_c   1.000
_cell.angle_alpha   90.00
_cell.angle_beta   90.00
_cell.angle_gamma   90.00
#
_symmetry.space_group_name_H-M   'P 1'
#
loop_
_entity.id
_entity.type
_entity.pdbx_description
1 polymer ?
#
loop_
_entity_poly.entity_id
_entity_poly.type
_entity_poly.pdbx_seq_one_letter_code
_entity_poly.pdbx_strand_id
1 'polypeptide(L)'
;MFKKKIKKQTTNLLSILLAGLVLVGGYYFPQLSENLSQADQATYYTNDSKASQDTPSQELSSSVLTDEVKSQLGQEIEWNQAGAFTINGNKTNLKADVASLPYANNQTKKVNGQLIPTVANALLAKSTRQYKDREQTGQGRTDWRPAGWHQVQGLPGEYDHAVDRGHLLGYAITGGLSGFDASSSNPENIAVQTAWSNQADDKWSDEH
;
A
#
# COMPACT_ATOMS: atom_id res chain seq x y z
N MET A 1 -15.90 72.66 3.92
CA MET A 1 -15.04 73.06 5.06
C MET A 1 -14.47 71.81 5.71
N PHE A 2 -13.15 71.71 5.77
CA PHE A 2 -12.37 70.64 6.40
C PHE A 2 -12.59 70.57 7.92
N LYS A 3 -12.64 69.36 8.50
CA LYS A 3 -11.56 68.86 9.39
C LYS A 3 -11.75 67.40 9.83
N LYS A 4 -10.65 66.67 9.65
CA LYS A 4 -10.34 65.28 10.03
C LYS A 4 -9.65 65.26 11.40
N LYS A 5 -9.91 64.25 12.25
CA LYS A 5 -9.03 63.72 13.33
C LYS A 5 -9.47 62.27 13.63
N ILE A 6 -8.88 61.22 13.03
CA ILE A 6 -7.75 60.36 13.44
C ILE A 6 -7.82 59.78 14.88
N LYS A 7 -8.18 58.47 14.91
CA LYS A 7 -7.56 57.28 15.55
C LYS A 7 -7.19 57.29 17.06
N LYS A 8 -7.64 56.24 17.77
CA LYS A 8 -6.81 55.43 18.68
C LYS A 8 -7.43 54.04 18.90
N GLN A 9 -6.73 53.01 18.43
CA GLN A 9 -6.87 51.63 18.90
C GLN A 9 -6.30 51.57 20.32
N THR A 10 -6.99 50.88 21.23
CA THR A 10 -6.49 50.51 22.55
C THR A 10 -6.45 48.99 22.63
N THR A 11 -5.25 48.46 22.46
CA THR A 11 -4.81 47.11 22.80
C THR A 11 -4.39 47.09 24.28
N ASN A 12 -4.88 46.11 25.05
CA ASN A 12 -4.27 45.65 26.31
C ASN A 12 -3.40 44.42 25.93
N LEU A 13 -2.07 44.41 26.14
CA LEU A 13 -1.32 44.07 27.36
C LEU A 13 -1.67 42.64 27.83
N LEU A 14 -0.78 41.64 27.82
CA LEU A 14 0.49 41.58 28.55
C LEU A 14 1.52 40.65 27.88
N SER A 15 2.76 41.11 27.87
CA SER A 15 4.00 40.41 27.57
C SER A 15 4.68 39.95 28.86
N ILE A 16 5.29 38.76 28.88
CA ILE A 16 6.41 38.43 29.79
C ILE A 16 7.51 37.72 28.98
N LEU A 17 8.56 38.50 28.68
CA LEU A 17 9.92 38.04 28.42
C LEU A 17 10.56 37.64 29.75
N LEU A 18 11.38 36.60 29.77
CA LEU A 18 12.63 36.66 30.53
C LEU A 18 13.69 35.78 29.87
N ALA A 19 14.68 36.46 29.29
CA ALA A 19 15.92 35.89 28.79
C ALA A 19 16.96 35.85 29.91
N GLY A 20 17.82 34.83 29.85
CA GLY A 20 19.24 34.96 30.20
C GLY A 20 19.66 34.55 31.61
N LEU A 21 20.39 33.44 31.69
CA LEU A 21 21.56 33.31 32.56
C LEU A 21 22.66 32.55 31.81
N VAL A 22 23.65 33.31 31.31
CA VAL A 22 24.97 32.83 30.93
C VAL A 22 25.87 33.02 32.12
N LEU A 23 26.51 31.96 32.64
CA LEU A 23 27.78 32.08 33.37
C LEU A 23 28.69 30.86 33.12
N VAL A 24 29.72 31.12 32.32
CA VAL A 24 31.14 30.77 32.52
C VAL A 24 31.50 29.29 32.76
N GLY A 25 32.07 28.69 31.72
CA GLY A 25 32.89 27.47 31.80
C GLY A 25 33.73 27.26 30.53
N GLY A 26 34.16 28.36 29.90
CA GLY A 26 35.10 28.31 28.77
C GLY A 26 36.52 28.22 29.31
N TYR A 27 37.08 27.02 29.26
CA TYR A 27 38.52 26.85 29.27
C TYR A 27 38.88 25.87 28.17
N TYR A 28 39.62 26.41 27.18
CA TYR A 28 40.37 25.74 26.12
C TYR A 28 39.61 25.38 24.83
N PHE A 29 39.41 26.39 23.97
CA PHE A 29 39.64 26.26 22.52
C PHE A 29 41.11 26.69 22.26
N PRO A 30 41.87 26.05 21.36
CA PRO A 30 41.68 26.20 19.91
C PRO A 30 41.76 24.85 19.17
N GLN A 31 41.15 24.65 17.99
CA GLN A 31 41.67 25.17 16.73
C GLN A 31 40.61 25.06 15.63
N LEU A 32 40.46 26.15 14.89
CA LEU A 32 39.65 26.29 13.69
C LEU A 32 40.39 25.65 12.51
N SER A 33 39.67 24.82 11.74
CA SER A 33 39.82 24.55 10.31
C SER A 33 41.20 24.14 9.80
N GLU A 34 41.35 22.87 9.42
CA GLU A 34 41.79 22.53 8.07
C GLU A 34 41.52 21.04 7.75
N ASN A 35 40.80 20.85 6.64
CA ASN A 35 40.77 19.71 5.71
C ASN A 35 39.36 19.26 5.35
N LEU A 36 38.95 19.76 4.18
CA LEU A 36 37.91 19.23 3.32
C LEU A 36 38.09 17.71 3.16
N SER A 37 37.00 16.97 3.34
CA SER A 37 36.68 15.80 2.53
C SER A 37 35.17 15.57 2.62
N GLN A 38 34.48 15.92 1.53
CA GLN A 38 33.15 15.42 1.22
C GLN A 38 33.15 13.90 1.37
N ALA A 39 32.32 13.38 2.26
CA ALA A 39 31.79 12.04 2.17
C ALA A 39 30.28 12.18 2.36
N ASP A 40 29.56 12.01 1.27
CA ASP A 40 28.10 12.01 1.19
C ASP A 40 27.53 11.04 2.24
N GLN A 41 27.06 11.59 3.35
CA GLN A 41 26.16 10.87 4.25
C GLN A 41 24.81 10.84 3.55
N ALA A 42 24.50 9.69 2.94
CA ALA A 42 23.18 9.41 2.39
C ALA A 42 22.13 9.68 3.48
N THR A 43 21.42 10.79 3.36
CA THR A 43 20.19 11.03 4.09
C THR A 43 19.18 9.98 3.62
N TYR A 44 18.94 8.98 4.46
CA TYR A 44 17.79 8.11 4.29
C TYR A 44 16.55 9.01 4.34
N TYR A 45 15.87 9.13 3.21
CA TYR A 45 14.52 9.66 3.17
C TYR A 45 13.64 8.67 3.93
N THR A 46 13.33 8.97 5.19
CA THR A 46 12.17 8.37 5.84
C THR A 46 10.96 8.94 5.12
N ASN A 47 10.31 8.12 4.30
CA ASN A 47 9.04 8.47 3.67
C ASN A 47 8.02 8.66 4.80
N ASP A 48 7.79 9.90 5.23
CA ASP A 48 6.66 10.31 6.07
C ASP A 48 5.39 10.32 5.21
N SER A 49 5.11 9.19 4.55
CA SER A 49 3.78 8.91 4.02
C SER A 49 2.86 8.87 5.22
N LYS A 50 2.17 9.97 5.52
CA LYS A 50 1.03 9.95 6.44
C LYS A 50 0.14 8.82 5.93
N ALA A 51 0.03 7.74 6.71
CA ALA A 51 -0.96 6.70 6.45
C ALA A 51 -2.28 7.41 6.15
N SER A 52 -2.86 7.12 4.97
CA SER A 52 -4.19 7.62 4.65
C SER A 52 -5.09 7.27 5.84
N GLN A 53 -6.06 8.12 6.17
CA GLN A 53 -7.01 7.80 7.26
C GLN A 53 -7.73 6.46 7.01
N ASP A 54 -7.73 6.00 5.76
CA ASP A 54 -8.33 4.76 5.28
C ASP A 54 -7.35 3.56 5.25
N THR A 55 -6.05 3.75 5.56
CA THR A 55 -5.10 2.65 5.76
C THR A 55 -5.43 1.93 7.08
N PRO A 56 -5.60 0.60 7.09
CA PRO A 56 -5.91 -0.13 8.30
C PRO A 56 -4.78 0.00 9.33
N SER A 57 -5.15 0.12 10.60
CA SER A 57 -4.18 0.16 11.69
C SER A 57 -3.35 -1.11 11.73
N GLN A 58 -2.18 -1.04 12.37
CA GLN A 58 -1.37 -2.24 12.62
C GLN A 58 -2.15 -3.29 13.42
N GLU A 59 -2.98 -2.87 14.38
CA GLU A 59 -3.83 -3.77 15.16
C GLU A 59 -4.85 -4.50 14.27
N LEU A 60 -5.57 -3.77 13.42
CA LEU A 60 -6.54 -4.37 12.50
C LEU A 60 -5.86 -5.30 11.49
N SER A 61 -4.71 -4.88 10.94
CA SER A 61 -3.93 -5.69 9.99
C SER A 61 -3.34 -6.93 10.66
N SER A 62 -2.94 -6.83 11.94
CA SER A 62 -2.39 -7.96 12.70
C SER A 62 -3.48 -8.91 13.22
N SER A 63 -4.74 -8.50 13.22
CA SER A 63 -5.86 -9.34 13.70
C SER A 63 -6.02 -10.64 12.92
N VAL A 64 -5.62 -10.66 11.65
CA VAL A 64 -5.64 -11.86 10.79
C VAL A 64 -4.38 -12.74 10.94
N LEU A 65 -3.33 -12.24 11.60
CA LEU A 65 -2.08 -12.98 11.84
C LEU A 65 -2.20 -13.87 13.09
N THR A 66 -3.15 -14.80 13.05
CA THR A 66 -3.29 -15.86 14.06
C THR A 66 -2.07 -16.80 14.03
N ASP A 67 -1.89 -17.61 15.07
CA ASP A 67 -0.77 -18.56 15.13
C ASP A 67 -0.78 -19.56 13.96
N GLU A 68 -1.96 -19.98 13.52
CA GLU A 68 -2.13 -20.85 12.35
C GLU A 68 -1.65 -20.17 11.06
N VAL A 69 -2.00 -18.89 10.85
CA VAL A 69 -1.57 -18.11 9.68
C VAL A 69 -0.06 -17.88 9.71
N LYS A 70 0.49 -17.49 10.86
CA LYS A 70 1.94 -17.32 11.04
C LYS A 70 2.71 -18.60 10.73
N SER A 71 2.20 -19.75 11.17
CA SER A 71 2.84 -21.05 10.90
C SER A 71 2.97 -21.38 9.41
N GLN A 72 2.09 -20.83 8.56
CA GLN A 72 2.11 -21.03 7.11
C GLN A 72 2.99 -20.02 6.36
N LEU A 73 3.20 -18.83 6.92
CA LEU A 73 3.98 -17.74 6.29
C LEU A 73 5.47 -17.78 6.67
N GLY A 74 5.81 -18.34 7.84
CA GLY A 74 7.17 -18.33 8.39
C GLY A 74 7.32 -17.36 9.58
N GLN A 75 8.56 -17.14 10.02
CA GLN A 75 8.85 -16.38 11.25
C GLN A 75 9.18 -14.90 11.01
N GLU A 76 9.59 -14.53 9.80
CA GLU A 76 9.97 -13.14 9.45
C GLU A 76 8.76 -12.40 8.84
N ILE A 77 7.98 -11.76 9.70
CA ILE A 77 6.79 -10.98 9.33
C ILE A 77 6.91 -9.59 9.97
N GLU A 78 7.13 -8.58 9.15
CA GLU A 78 7.42 -7.21 9.59
C GLU A 78 6.34 -6.24 9.09
N TRP A 79 5.78 -5.42 9.98
CA TRP A 79 4.78 -4.42 9.62
C TRP A 79 5.40 -3.29 8.80
N ASN A 80 4.80 -2.95 7.65
CA ASN A 80 5.36 -1.97 6.72
C ASN A 80 4.92 -0.51 6.95
N GLN A 81 4.17 -0.23 8.03
CA GLN A 81 3.60 1.09 8.34
C GLN A 81 2.53 1.60 7.37
N ALA A 82 2.07 0.78 6.43
CA ALA A 82 1.16 1.16 5.35
C ALA A 82 0.04 0.11 5.11
N GLY A 83 -0.36 -0.65 6.13
CA GLY A 83 -1.49 -1.60 5.99
C GLY A 83 -1.09 -3.03 5.68
N ALA A 84 0.19 -3.32 5.45
CA ALA A 84 0.66 -4.64 5.02
C ALA A 84 1.91 -5.13 5.79
N PHE A 85 2.35 -6.34 5.47
CA PHE A 85 3.52 -6.96 6.08
C PHE A 85 4.54 -7.37 5.04
N THR A 86 5.80 -7.05 5.30
CA THR A 86 6.95 -7.60 4.58
C THR A 86 7.25 -9.00 5.13
N ILE A 87 7.35 -9.97 4.22
CA ILE A 87 7.66 -11.37 4.56
C ILE A 87 9.09 -11.68 4.14
N ASN A 88 9.83 -12.40 4.98
CA ASN A 88 11.17 -12.92 4.67
C ASN A 88 12.14 -11.83 4.18
N GLY A 89 12.15 -10.67 4.85
CA GLY A 89 12.99 -9.53 4.51
C GLY A 89 12.82 -9.03 3.06
N ASN A 90 11.60 -9.11 2.52
CA ASN A 90 11.27 -8.77 1.14
C ASN A 90 12.00 -9.63 0.09
N LYS A 91 12.26 -10.91 0.41
CA LYS A 91 12.92 -11.87 -0.48
C LYS A 91 12.00 -13.03 -0.83
N THR A 92 12.04 -13.44 -2.09
CA THR A 92 11.33 -14.62 -2.58
C THR A 92 12.30 -15.63 -3.18
N ASN A 93 11.93 -16.92 -3.14
CA ASN A 93 12.68 -18.00 -3.76
C ASN A 93 12.22 -18.29 -5.20
N LEU A 94 11.31 -17.47 -5.76
CA LEU A 94 10.86 -17.57 -7.14
C LEU A 94 12.04 -17.44 -8.11
N LYS A 95 12.14 -18.39 -9.04
CA LYS A 95 13.15 -18.37 -10.11
C LYS A 95 12.56 -17.71 -11.34
N ALA A 96 12.92 -16.45 -11.56
CA ALA A 96 12.46 -15.69 -12.73
C ALA A 96 13.31 -15.94 -14.00
N ASP A 97 14.58 -16.32 -13.84
CA ASP A 97 15.48 -16.64 -14.95
C ASP A 97 15.23 -18.07 -15.45
N VAL A 98 14.23 -18.20 -16.33
CA VAL A 98 13.81 -19.47 -16.92
C VAL A 98 13.49 -19.28 -18.40
N ALA A 99 13.76 -20.31 -19.21
CA ALA A 99 13.45 -20.30 -20.65
C ALA A 99 12.01 -20.72 -20.99
N SER A 100 11.11 -20.75 -19.99
CA SER A 100 9.71 -21.15 -20.19
C SER A 100 8.93 -20.08 -20.95
N LEU A 101 7.91 -20.49 -21.69
CA LEU A 101 6.94 -19.54 -22.27
C LEU A 101 6.12 -18.88 -21.16
N PRO A 102 5.63 -17.64 -21.36
CA PRO A 102 4.70 -17.01 -20.43
C PRO A 102 3.47 -17.88 -20.15
N TYR A 103 3.07 -17.98 -18.90
CA TYR A 103 1.97 -18.83 -18.46
C TYR A 103 1.27 -18.26 -17.22
N ALA A 104 0.09 -18.77 -16.93
CA ALA A 104 -0.65 -18.54 -15.70
C ALA A 104 -1.32 -19.85 -15.28
N ASN A 105 -1.26 -20.18 -14.00
CA ASN A 105 -1.83 -21.39 -13.45
C ASN A 105 -2.45 -21.12 -12.08
N ASN A 106 -3.73 -21.47 -11.93
CA ASN A 106 -4.46 -21.37 -10.68
C ASN A 106 -4.60 -22.76 -10.05
N GLN A 107 -4.35 -22.86 -8.75
CA GLN A 107 -4.65 -24.04 -7.95
C GLN A 107 -5.84 -23.77 -7.05
N THR A 108 -6.68 -24.78 -6.86
CA THR A 108 -7.90 -24.67 -6.06
C THR A 108 -8.00 -25.80 -5.05
N LYS A 109 -8.86 -25.62 -4.05
CA LYS A 109 -9.31 -26.69 -3.15
C LYS A 109 -10.81 -26.59 -2.94
N LYS A 110 -11.42 -27.70 -2.51
CA LYS A 110 -12.83 -27.71 -2.08
C LYS A 110 -12.92 -27.53 -0.57
N VAL A 111 -13.74 -26.57 -0.13
CA VAL A 111 -14.10 -26.37 1.28
C VAL A 111 -15.62 -26.34 1.37
N ASN A 112 -16.22 -27.23 2.15
CA ASN A 112 -17.68 -27.34 2.30
C ASN A 112 -18.42 -27.41 0.94
N GLY A 113 -17.85 -28.13 -0.04
CA GLY A 113 -18.41 -28.26 -1.38
C GLY A 113 -18.18 -27.06 -2.31
N GLN A 114 -17.62 -25.95 -1.82
CA GLN A 114 -17.29 -24.76 -2.61
C GLN A 114 -15.85 -24.82 -3.11
N LEU A 115 -15.62 -24.41 -4.36
CA LEU A 115 -14.30 -24.26 -4.95
C LEU A 115 -13.68 -22.94 -4.49
N ILE A 116 -12.47 -22.99 -3.92
CA ILE A 116 -11.74 -21.82 -3.41
C ILE A 116 -10.36 -21.78 -4.08
N PRO A 117 -9.90 -20.61 -4.57
CA PRO A 117 -8.53 -20.44 -5.04
C PRO A 117 -7.53 -20.56 -3.89
N THR A 118 -6.33 -21.07 -4.18
CA THR A 118 -5.27 -21.27 -3.19
C THR A 118 -3.98 -20.56 -3.60
N VAL A 119 -3.26 -21.13 -4.56
CA VAL A 119 -1.99 -20.61 -5.07
C VAL A 119 -2.15 -20.32 -6.55
N ALA A 120 -1.70 -19.16 -6.99
CA ALA A 120 -1.58 -18.83 -8.40
C ALA A 120 -0.12 -18.55 -8.75
N ASN A 121 0.37 -19.14 -9.84
CA ASN A 121 1.70 -18.91 -10.37
C ASN A 121 1.61 -18.39 -11.80
N ALA A 122 2.53 -17.51 -12.18
CA ALA A 122 2.62 -17.00 -13.53
C ALA A 122 4.06 -16.65 -13.90
N LEU A 123 4.37 -16.77 -15.20
CA LEU A 123 5.52 -16.11 -15.82
C LEU A 123 4.97 -15.02 -16.73
N LEU A 124 5.17 -13.76 -16.32
CA LEU A 124 4.58 -12.60 -16.96
C LEU A 124 5.55 -11.99 -17.96
N ALA A 125 5.00 -11.45 -19.04
CA ALA A 125 5.78 -10.76 -20.09
C ALA A 125 4.95 -9.65 -20.72
N LYS A 126 5.54 -8.84 -21.58
CA LYS A 126 4.79 -7.80 -22.33
C LYS A 126 3.59 -8.41 -23.09
N SER A 127 3.72 -9.64 -23.59
CA SER A 127 2.66 -10.37 -24.30
C SER A 127 1.48 -10.78 -23.42
N THR A 128 1.64 -10.85 -22.09
CA THR A 128 0.54 -11.23 -21.17
C THR A 128 -0.29 -10.02 -20.74
N ARG A 129 0.20 -8.81 -20.97
CA ARG A 129 -0.47 -7.56 -20.57
C ARG A 129 -1.74 -7.32 -21.36
N GLN A 130 -2.72 -6.71 -20.70
CA GLN A 130 -3.97 -6.29 -21.32
C GLN A 130 -4.22 -4.81 -21.03
N TYR A 131 -4.47 -4.06 -22.10
CA TYR A 131 -4.64 -2.60 -22.05
C TYR A 131 -6.07 -2.17 -22.35
N LYS A 132 -6.89 -3.07 -22.93
CA LYS A 132 -8.31 -2.80 -23.18
C LYS A 132 -9.11 -3.02 -21.91
N ASP A 133 -10.24 -2.34 -21.80
CA ASP A 133 -11.17 -2.57 -20.70
C ASP A 133 -11.76 -3.98 -20.73
N ARG A 134 -12.13 -4.50 -19.55
CA ARG A 134 -12.72 -5.84 -19.39
C ARG A 134 -13.99 -6.05 -20.22
N GLU A 135 -14.80 -4.99 -20.37
CA GLU A 135 -16.02 -5.03 -21.19
C GLU A 135 -15.70 -5.20 -22.68
N GLN A 136 -14.58 -4.65 -23.14
CA GLN A 136 -14.16 -4.75 -24.55
C GLN A 136 -13.57 -6.13 -24.90
N THR A 137 -13.22 -6.93 -23.89
CA THR A 137 -12.63 -8.27 -24.05
C THR A 137 -13.59 -9.38 -23.68
N GLY A 138 -14.84 -9.06 -23.31
CA GLY A 138 -15.82 -10.05 -22.85
C GLY A 138 -15.51 -10.63 -21.46
N GLN A 139 -14.62 -9.99 -20.70
CA GLN A 139 -14.18 -10.39 -19.36
C GLN A 139 -14.77 -9.50 -18.25
N GLY A 140 -15.88 -8.83 -18.58
CA GLY A 140 -16.63 -7.88 -17.75
C GLY A 140 -17.29 -8.50 -16.52
N ARG A 141 -18.15 -7.71 -15.85
CA ARG A 141 -18.87 -8.16 -14.64
C ARG A 141 -20.01 -9.12 -15.01
N THR A 142 -20.16 -10.18 -14.22
CA THR A 142 -21.29 -11.11 -14.29
C THR A 142 -22.04 -11.19 -12.96
N ASP A 143 -23.13 -11.98 -12.92
CA ASP A 143 -23.87 -12.26 -11.68
C ASP A 143 -23.18 -13.27 -10.77
N TRP A 144 -22.12 -13.92 -11.24
CA TRP A 144 -21.33 -14.83 -10.41
C TRP A 144 -20.67 -14.09 -9.23
N ARG A 145 -20.54 -14.79 -8.10
CA ARG A 145 -19.90 -14.34 -6.86
C ARG A 145 -19.01 -15.45 -6.29
N PRO A 146 -17.83 -15.13 -5.75
CA PRO A 146 -16.96 -16.12 -5.09
C PRO A 146 -17.59 -16.63 -3.79
N ALA A 147 -17.10 -17.77 -3.32
CA ALA A 147 -17.51 -18.31 -2.03
C ALA A 147 -17.22 -17.33 -0.88
N GLY A 148 -18.14 -17.26 0.09
CA GLY A 148 -18.05 -16.32 1.22
C GLY A 148 -18.49 -14.89 0.91
N TRP A 149 -18.98 -14.60 -0.30
CA TRP A 149 -19.39 -13.25 -0.69
C TRP A 149 -20.56 -12.71 0.14
N HIS A 150 -20.30 -11.69 0.95
CA HIS A 150 -21.30 -10.92 1.69
C HIS A 150 -21.03 -9.44 1.50
N GLN A 151 -21.83 -8.79 0.65
CA GLN A 151 -21.63 -7.38 0.32
C GLN A 151 -22.36 -6.48 1.30
N VAL A 152 -21.72 -5.37 1.67
CA VAL A 152 -22.34 -4.22 2.34
C VAL A 152 -22.02 -2.98 1.51
N GLN A 153 -23.01 -2.12 1.29
CA GLN A 153 -22.89 -0.90 0.47
C GLN A 153 -23.31 0.32 1.30
N GLY A 154 -22.98 1.51 0.80
CA GLY A 154 -23.29 2.77 1.48
C GLY A 154 -22.46 2.97 2.74
N LEU A 155 -21.26 2.38 2.79
CA LEU A 155 -20.34 2.55 3.89
C LEU A 155 -19.78 3.97 3.89
N PRO A 156 -19.58 4.57 5.07
CA PRO A 156 -18.82 5.82 5.19
C PRO A 156 -17.31 5.53 5.01
N GLY A 157 -16.57 6.48 4.43
CA GLY A 157 -15.12 6.37 4.21
C GLY A 157 -14.73 6.44 2.73
N GLU A 158 -13.47 6.17 2.42
CA GLU A 158 -12.97 6.14 1.02
C GLU A 158 -13.62 5.04 0.18
N TYR A 159 -13.94 3.89 0.79
CA TYR A 159 -14.58 2.76 0.13
C TYR A 159 -16.05 2.65 0.54
N ASP A 160 -16.97 2.85 -0.41
CA ASP A 160 -18.42 2.81 -0.18
C ASP A 160 -19.01 1.39 -0.10
N HIS A 161 -18.18 0.36 -0.26
CA HIS A 161 -18.56 -1.04 -0.23
C HIS A 161 -17.51 -1.90 0.50
N ALA A 162 -17.94 -3.04 1.02
CA ALA A 162 -17.09 -3.88 1.86
C ALA A 162 -16.09 -4.72 1.03
N VAL A 163 -16.57 -5.38 -0.02
CA VAL A 163 -15.80 -6.43 -0.70
C VAL A 163 -15.84 -6.34 -2.22
N ASP A 164 -14.73 -6.73 -2.82
CA ASP A 164 -14.48 -6.88 -4.23
C ASP A 164 -14.26 -8.33 -4.63
N ARG A 165 -14.37 -8.55 -5.94
CA ARG A 165 -13.90 -9.78 -6.59
C ARG A 165 -12.39 -9.64 -6.81
N GLY A 166 -11.63 -10.03 -5.80
CA GLY A 166 -10.17 -9.93 -5.78
C GLY A 166 -9.53 -10.96 -6.69
N HIS A 167 -8.75 -10.51 -7.66
CA HIS A 167 -7.97 -11.36 -8.56
C HIS A 167 -6.70 -11.85 -7.86
N LEU A 168 -6.40 -13.15 -7.93
CA LEU A 168 -5.06 -13.64 -7.58
C LEU A 168 -4.03 -13.22 -8.65
N LEU A 169 -4.39 -13.39 -9.93
CA LEU A 169 -3.64 -12.89 -11.07
C LEU A 169 -4.46 -11.82 -11.79
N GLY A 170 -4.03 -10.56 -11.69
CA GLY A 170 -4.78 -9.40 -12.17
C GLY A 170 -4.97 -9.34 -13.68
N TYR A 171 -6.15 -8.90 -14.12
CA TYR A 171 -6.51 -8.75 -15.54
C TYR A 171 -5.47 -7.98 -16.37
N ALA A 172 -4.94 -6.85 -15.87
CA ALA A 172 -4.00 -6.03 -16.62
C ALA A 172 -2.67 -6.74 -16.94
N ILE A 173 -2.30 -7.78 -16.17
CA ILE A 173 -1.04 -8.51 -16.30
C ILE A 173 -1.19 -9.90 -16.94
N THR A 174 -2.39 -10.48 -16.93
CA THR A 174 -2.65 -11.82 -17.52
C THR A 174 -3.72 -11.84 -18.60
N GLY A 175 -4.51 -10.79 -18.80
CA GLY A 175 -5.63 -10.78 -19.76
C GLY A 175 -5.22 -10.78 -21.23
N GLY A 176 -3.93 -10.64 -21.54
CA GLY A 176 -3.37 -10.84 -22.88
C GLY A 176 -2.91 -12.28 -23.13
N LEU A 177 -2.84 -13.12 -22.09
CA LEU A 177 -2.42 -14.52 -22.21
C LEU A 177 -3.53 -15.36 -22.82
N SER A 178 -3.25 -15.97 -23.98
CA SER A 178 -4.21 -16.83 -24.67
C SER A 178 -4.59 -18.05 -23.82
N GLY A 179 -5.88 -18.37 -23.77
CA GLY A 179 -6.41 -19.52 -23.04
C GLY A 179 -6.58 -19.30 -21.53
N PHE A 180 -6.14 -18.17 -20.98
CA PHE A 180 -6.37 -17.84 -19.58
C PHE A 180 -7.65 -17.02 -19.39
N ASP A 181 -8.54 -17.47 -18.50
CA ASP A 181 -9.72 -16.71 -18.11
C ASP A 181 -9.35 -15.64 -17.07
N ALA A 182 -9.13 -14.41 -17.53
CA ALA A 182 -8.86 -13.27 -16.65
C ALA A 182 -10.13 -12.50 -16.22
N SER A 183 -11.33 -13.06 -16.48
CA SER A 183 -12.59 -12.44 -16.09
C SER A 183 -12.73 -12.28 -14.58
N SER A 184 -13.63 -11.38 -14.17
CA SER A 184 -14.04 -11.26 -12.76
C SER A 184 -14.90 -12.44 -12.28
N SER A 185 -15.13 -13.44 -13.12
CA SER A 185 -15.93 -14.63 -12.84
C SER A 185 -15.17 -15.95 -12.89
N ASN A 186 -13.86 -15.92 -13.08
CA ASN A 186 -13.04 -17.14 -13.00
C ASN A 186 -13.02 -17.66 -11.55
N PRO A 187 -13.70 -18.77 -11.22
CA PRO A 187 -13.78 -19.27 -9.85
C PRO A 187 -12.43 -19.77 -9.31
N GLU A 188 -11.45 -20.01 -10.17
CA GLU A 188 -10.10 -20.45 -9.81
C GLU A 188 -9.15 -19.29 -9.53
N ASN A 189 -9.52 -18.07 -9.93
CA ASN A 189 -8.66 -16.88 -9.84
C ASN A 189 -9.29 -15.72 -9.03
N ILE A 190 -10.50 -15.91 -8.49
CA ILE A 190 -11.23 -14.88 -7.76
C ILE A 190 -11.57 -15.33 -6.34
N ALA A 191 -11.24 -14.48 -5.37
CA ALA A 191 -11.65 -14.60 -3.97
C ALA A 191 -12.40 -13.35 -3.51
N VAL A 192 -13.07 -13.44 -2.36
CA VAL A 192 -13.56 -12.26 -1.64
C VAL A 192 -12.35 -11.50 -1.09
N GLN A 193 -12.23 -10.22 -1.43
CA GLN A 193 -11.16 -9.35 -0.95
C GLN A 193 -11.78 -8.03 -0.49
N THR A 194 -11.30 -7.42 0.59
CA THR A 194 -11.85 -6.12 1.02
C THR A 194 -11.54 -5.05 -0.03
N ALA A 195 -12.42 -4.06 -0.16
CA ALA A 195 -12.23 -2.96 -1.12
C ALA A 195 -10.85 -2.30 -0.94
N TRP A 196 -10.45 -1.99 0.31
CA TRP A 196 -9.12 -1.47 0.61
C TRP A 196 -8.00 -2.38 0.10
N SER A 197 -7.98 -3.66 0.49
CA SER A 197 -6.89 -4.57 0.11
C SER A 197 -6.81 -4.88 -1.39
N ASN A 198 -7.89 -4.61 -2.15
CA ASN A 198 -7.95 -4.80 -3.59
C ASN A 198 -7.60 -3.53 -4.39
N GLN A 199 -7.92 -2.35 -3.86
CA GLN A 199 -7.86 -1.09 -4.61
C GLN A 199 -6.84 -0.08 -4.07
N ALA A 200 -6.37 -0.22 -2.83
CA ALA A 200 -5.40 0.69 -2.26
C ALA A 200 -4.14 0.76 -3.14
N ASP A 201 -3.81 1.97 -3.57
CA ASP A 201 -2.66 2.26 -4.42
C ASP A 201 -1.94 3.49 -3.85
N ASP A 202 -0.62 3.42 -3.78
CA ASP A 202 0.19 4.57 -3.37
C ASP A 202 0.20 5.57 -4.53
N LYS A 203 -0.60 6.64 -4.43
CA LYS A 203 -0.63 7.76 -5.39
C LYS A 203 0.69 8.59 -5.47
N TRP A 204 1.87 7.98 -5.35
CA TRP A 204 3.16 8.69 -5.31
C TRP A 204 4.26 8.14 -6.23
N SER A 205 3.91 7.37 -7.28
CA SER A 205 4.90 6.90 -8.26
C SER A 205 5.01 7.74 -9.55
N ASP A 206 4.46 8.96 -9.60
CA ASP A 206 4.38 9.78 -10.83
C ASP A 206 4.96 11.21 -10.72
N GLU A 207 5.90 11.46 -9.81
CA GLU A 207 6.83 12.59 -9.95
C GLU A 207 8.24 12.08 -9.68
N HIS A 208 9.03 11.93 -10.76
CA HIS A 208 10.45 12.27 -10.98
C HIS A 208 10.97 11.55 -12.24
#